data_AF-A0A2A3G6B2-F1
#
_entry.id   AF-A0A2A3G6B2-F1
#
_cell.length_a   1.000
_cell.length_b   1.000
_cell.length_c   1.000
_cell.angle_alpha   90.00
_cell.angle_beta   90.00
_cell.angle_gamma   90.00
#
_symmetry.space_group_name_H-M   'P 1'
#
loop_
_entity.id
_entity.type
_entity.pdbx_description
1 polymer ?
#
loop_
_entity_poly.entity_id
_entity_poly.type
_entity_poly.pdbx_seq_one_letter_code
_entity_poly.pdbx_strand_id
1 'polypeptide(L)'
;MYSTKQARYEYIVTDKGRDHARSSWPCTFGGPRTRRTARNVVLVDQVTGSEIVPEFVDHYSGRPLSSMRAEFVAGPDASEDMRRRLDPDRRRARRDRHNARSSPRP
;
A
#
# COMPACT_ATOMS: atom_id res chain seq x y z
N MET A 1 16.71 -4.22 -47.18
CA MET A 1 17.12 -3.18 -46.20
C MET A 1 16.35 -3.41 -44.91
N TYR A 2 17.00 -3.88 -43.84
CA TYR A 2 16.41 -3.92 -42.50
C TYR A 2 16.85 -2.66 -41.77
N SER A 3 15.90 -1.79 -41.43
CA SER A 3 16.17 -0.58 -40.64
C SER A 3 16.43 -0.98 -39.19
N THR A 4 17.64 -0.71 -38.70
CA THR A 4 18.15 -1.08 -37.36
C THR A 4 17.90 -0.03 -36.28
N LYS A 5 16.88 0.83 -36.45
CA LYS A 5 16.43 1.73 -35.37
C LYS A 5 15.20 1.11 -34.69
N GLN A 6 15.44 0.34 -33.63
CA GLN A 6 14.37 -0.06 -32.72
C GLN A 6 13.67 1.20 -32.19
N ALA A 7 12.36 1.31 -32.41
CA ALA A 7 11.56 2.41 -31.91
C ALA A 7 11.72 2.49 -30.38
N ARG A 8 12.18 3.64 -29.89
CA ARG A 8 12.29 3.95 -28.46
C ARG A 8 11.05 4.74 -28.08
N TYR A 9 10.33 4.27 -27.07
CA TYR A 9 9.19 4.98 -26.49
C TYR A 9 9.56 5.51 -25.11
N GLU A 10 9.10 6.72 -24.81
CA GLU A 10 9.26 7.34 -23.51
C GLU A 10 7.96 7.22 -22.71
N TYR A 11 8.07 6.82 -21.44
CA TYR A 11 6.93 6.77 -20.54
C TYR A 11 6.76 8.12 -19.85
N ILE A 12 5.76 8.88 -20.29
CA ILE A 12 5.40 10.14 -19.65
C ILE A 12 4.42 9.85 -18.52
N VAL A 13 4.74 10.34 -17.31
CA VAL A 13 3.86 10.16 -16.15
C VAL A 13 2.57 10.96 -16.36
N THR A 14 1.44 10.27 -16.23
CA THR A 14 0.10 10.89 -16.26
C THR A 14 -0.19 11.60 -14.95
N ASP A 15 -1.22 12.45 -14.90
CA ASP A 15 -1.67 13.06 -13.64
C ASP A 15 -2.03 11.99 -12.59
N LYS A 16 -2.74 10.94 -12.99
CA LYS A 16 -3.03 9.78 -12.14
C LYS A 16 -1.76 9.09 -11.66
N GLY A 17 -0.73 9.01 -12.50
CA GLY A 17 0.58 8.48 -12.14
C GLY A 17 1.29 9.34 -11.09
N ARG A 18 1.20 10.67 -11.20
CA ARG A 18 1.73 11.61 -10.19
C ARG A 18 1.02 11.46 -8.84
N ASP A 19 -0.30 11.40 -8.86
CA ASP A 19 -1.09 11.22 -7.64
C ASP A 19 -0.78 9.88 -6.97
N HIS A 20 -0.66 8.82 -7.77
CA HIS A 20 -0.32 7.49 -7.27
C HIS A 20 1.09 7.43 -6.67
N ALA A 21 2.07 8.08 -7.29
CA ALA A 21 3.43 8.17 -6.75
C ALA A 21 3.46 8.81 -5.35
N ARG A 22 2.57 9.79 -5.11
CA ARG A 22 2.39 10.43 -3.79
C ARG A 22 1.63 9.57 -2.78
N SER A 23 0.91 8.53 -3.21
CA SER A 23 0.21 7.62 -2.30
C SER A 23 1.02 6.36 -2.00
N SER A 24 1.85 5.88 -2.92
CA SER A 24 2.54 4.58 -2.81
C SER A 24 3.83 4.65 -2.00
N TRP A 25 4.44 5.84 -1.86
CA TRP A 25 5.73 6.02 -1.17
C TRP A 25 5.80 5.42 0.25
N PRO A 26 4.77 5.47 1.12
CA PRO A 26 4.91 4.94 2.48
C PRO A 26 4.89 3.41 2.52
N CYS A 27 4.37 2.76 1.48
CA CYS A 27 4.31 1.29 1.39
C CYS A 27 5.66 0.67 1.01
N THR A 28 6.54 1.43 0.35
CA THR A 28 7.85 0.94 -0.13
C THR A 28 8.90 0.91 0.98
N PHE A 29 8.81 1.81 1.96
CA PHE A 29 9.70 1.85 3.11
C PHE A 29 9.12 0.97 4.22
N GLY A 30 9.53 -0.29 4.21
CA GLY A 30 9.12 -1.27 5.22
C GLY A 30 9.19 -0.70 6.64
N GLY A 31 8.13 -0.91 7.41
CA GLY A 31 8.01 -0.38 8.76
C GLY A 31 9.11 -0.83 9.73
N PRO A 32 9.06 -0.44 11.01
CA PRO A 32 10.11 -0.71 11.99
C PRO A 32 10.54 -2.18 12.10
N ARG A 33 9.65 -3.13 11.76
CA ARG A 33 9.92 -4.58 11.78
C ARG A 33 10.77 -5.09 10.61
N THR A 34 10.98 -4.29 9.57
CA THR A 34 11.82 -4.66 8.41
C THR A 34 13.32 -4.41 8.66
N ARG A 35 13.69 -4.00 9.90
CA ARG A 35 15.07 -3.76 10.37
C ARG A 35 16.05 -4.94 10.24
N ARG A 36 15.59 -6.13 9.83
CA ARG A 36 16.42 -7.34 9.73
C ARG A 36 17.16 -7.49 8.38
N THR A 37 16.75 -6.75 7.35
CA THR A 37 17.45 -6.70 6.05
C THR A 37 18.13 -5.33 5.94
N ALA A 38 19.40 -5.31 5.55
CA ALA A 38 20.14 -4.07 5.31
C ALA A 38 19.29 -3.11 4.46
N ARG A 39 19.03 -1.92 4.98
CA ARG A 39 18.23 -0.90 4.27
C ARG A 39 19.09 -0.35 3.13
N ASN A 40 18.94 -0.91 1.93
CA ASN A 40 19.63 -0.43 0.73
C ASN A 40 19.12 0.94 0.26
N VAL A 41 17.93 1.36 0.72
CA VAL A 41 17.31 2.65 0.41
C VAL A 41 16.65 3.18 1.69
N VAL A 42 16.91 4.44 2.03
CA VAL A 42 16.30 5.16 3.16
C VAL A 42 15.70 6.47 2.68
N LEU A 43 14.61 6.90 3.33
CA LEU A 43 14.02 8.22 3.09
C LEU A 43 14.65 9.21 4.06
N VAL A 44 15.11 10.35 3.56
CA VAL A 44 15.74 11.40 4.37
C VAL A 44 15.10 12.75 4.10
N ASP A 45 15.08 13.60 5.11
CA ASP A 45 14.81 15.02 4.96
C ASP A 45 15.97 15.69 4.22
N GLN A 46 15.69 16.45 3.16
CA GLN A 46 16.73 16.99 2.28
C GLN A 46 17.53 18.13 2.91
N VAL A 47 16.99 18.80 3.94
CA VAL A 47 17.65 19.95 4.59
C VAL A 47 18.53 19.48 5.74
N THR A 48 18.02 18.58 6.57
CA THR A 48 18.68 18.10 7.80
C THR A 48 19.44 16.80 7.60
N GLY A 49 19.14 16.03 6.55
CA GLY A 49 19.68 14.68 6.33
C GLY A 49 19.09 13.61 7.27
N SER A 50 18.12 13.96 8.10
CA SER A 50 17.54 13.04 9.09
C SER A 50 16.69 11.96 8.40
N GLU A 51 16.84 10.71 8.82
CA GLU A 51 16.01 9.61 8.31
C GLU A 51 14.54 9.81 8.70
N ILE A 52 13.65 9.74 7.71
CA ILE A 52 12.21 9.87 7.86
C ILE A 52 11.61 8.47 8.02
N VAL A 53 10.87 8.26 9.11
CA VAL A 53 10.01 7.09 9.30
C VAL A 53 8.58 7.51 9.02
N PRO A 54 8.01 7.17 7.85
CA PRO A 54 6.65 7.58 7.52
C PRO A 54 5.63 6.83 8.37
N GLU A 55 4.59 7.55 8.79
CA GLU A 55 3.41 6.97 9.44
C GLU A 55 2.14 7.46 8.74
N PHE A 56 1.17 6.56 8.55
CA PHE A 56 -0.14 6.93 8.07
C PHE A 56 -0.97 7.52 9.20
N VAL A 57 -1.43 8.74 9.03
CA VAL A 57 -2.30 9.45 9.95
C VAL A 57 -3.66 9.67 9.31
N ASP A 58 -4.73 9.53 10.09
CA ASP A 58 -6.04 10.03 9.68
C ASP A 58 -5.98 11.55 9.62
N HIS A 59 -6.32 12.12 8.47
CA HIS A 59 -6.17 13.56 8.22
C HIS A 59 -7.02 14.41 9.17
N TYR A 60 -8.23 13.94 9.49
CA TYR A 60 -9.18 14.73 10.28
C TYR A 60 -8.89 14.66 11.77
N SER A 61 -8.54 13.48 12.31
CA SER A 61 -8.25 13.34 13.73
C SER A 61 -6.77 13.55 14.09
N GLY A 62 -5.88 13.54 13.10
CA GLY A 62 -4.43 13.56 13.30
C GLY A 62 -3.88 12.29 13.96
N ARG A 63 -4.72 11.26 14.15
CA ARG A 63 -4.34 10.05 14.85
C ARG A 63 -3.62 9.08 13.91
N PRO A 64 -2.54 8.43 14.38
CA PRO A 64 -1.93 7.34 13.64
C PRO A 64 -2.90 6.19 13.39
N LEU A 65 -2.98 5.69 12.15
CA LEU A 65 -3.77 4.50 11.82
C LEU A 65 -3.30 3.27 12.61
N SER A 66 -2.02 3.22 12.98
CA SER A 66 -1.43 2.21 13.86
C SER A 66 -2.11 2.11 15.23
N SER A 67 -2.65 3.23 15.72
CA SER A 67 -3.36 3.35 17.00
C SER A 67 -4.87 3.10 16.88
N MET A 68 -5.39 2.98 15.66
CA MET A 68 -6.81 2.93 15.38
C MET A 68 -7.28 1.50 15.08
N ARG A 69 -8.48 1.16 15.56
CA ARG A 69 -9.23 0.01 15.05
C ARG A 69 -10.00 0.45 13.80
N ALA A 70 -9.27 0.66 12.71
CA ALA A 70 -9.84 1.09 11.44
C ALA A 70 -10.28 -0.11 10.59
N GLU A 71 -11.41 0.02 9.91
CA GLU A 71 -11.91 -0.97 8.96
C GLU A 71 -12.37 -0.31 7.66
N PHE A 72 -12.17 -1.02 6.54
CA PHE A 72 -12.68 -0.58 5.24
C PHE A 72 -14.13 -1.00 5.07
N VAL A 73 -15.06 -0.05 5.09
CA VAL A 73 -16.49 -0.28 4.85
C VAL A 73 -16.90 0.16 3.45
N ALA A 74 -18.03 -0.35 2.97
CA ALA A 74 -18.59 0.07 1.70
C ALA A 74 -19.19 1.48 1.82
N GLY A 75 -18.76 2.39 0.95
CA GLY A 75 -19.30 3.75 0.89
C GLY A 75 -20.74 3.82 0.36
N PRO A 76 -21.36 5.01 0.39
CA PRO A 76 -22.75 5.21 -0.04
C PRO A 76 -22.98 4.75 -1.49
N ASP A 77 -22.06 5.09 -2.40
CA ASP A 77 -22.16 4.77 -3.82
C ASP A 77 -21.51 3.43 -4.22
N ALA A 78 -21.18 2.59 -3.24
CA ALA A 78 -20.58 1.29 -3.51
C ALA A 78 -21.54 0.40 -4.31
N SER A 79 -21.02 -0.23 -5.37
CA SER A 79 -21.76 -1.25 -6.11
C SER A 79 -22.13 -2.44 -5.21
N GLU A 80 -23.14 -3.21 -5.60
CA GLU A 80 -23.55 -4.40 -4.85
C GLU A 80 -22.40 -5.42 -4.73
N ASP A 81 -21.56 -5.56 -5.76
CA ASP A 81 -20.35 -6.39 -5.70
C ASP A 81 -19.36 -5.86 -4.66
N MET A 82 -19.14 -4.55 -4.60
CA MET A 82 -18.25 -3.95 -3.60
C MET A 82 -18.81 -4.12 -2.19
N ARG A 83 -20.11 -3.91 -1.98
CA ARG A 83 -20.78 -4.16 -0.68
C ARG A 83 -20.61 -5.61 -0.24
N ARG A 84 -20.86 -6.56 -1.15
CA ARG A 84 -20.64 -7.99 -0.91
C ARG A 84 -19.17 -8.34 -0.63
N ARG A 85 -18.22 -7.67 -1.28
CA ARG A 85 -16.78 -7.90 -1.09
C ARG A 85 -16.30 -7.40 0.27
N LEU A 86 -16.88 -6.29 0.75
CA LEU A 86 -16.52 -5.62 1.99
C LEU A 86 -17.34 -6.11 3.20
N ASP A 87 -18.36 -6.95 2.98
CA ASP A 87 -19.16 -7.64 3.99
C ASP A 87 -18.27 -8.28 5.09
N PRO A 88 -18.47 -7.91 6.37
CA PRO A 88 -17.63 -8.36 7.49
C PRO A 88 -17.66 -9.87 7.68
N ASP A 89 -18.83 -10.50 7.56
CA ASP A 89 -19.01 -11.93 7.79
C ASP A 89 -18.31 -12.73 6.70
N ARG A 90 -18.46 -12.28 5.44
CA ARG A 90 -17.77 -12.90 4.31
C ARG A 90 -16.26 -12.73 4.40
N ARG A 91 -15.79 -11.59 4.89
CA ARG A 91 -14.35 -11.34 5.12
C ARG A 91 -13.80 -12.23 6.23
N ARG A 92 -14.53 -12.39 7.34
CA ARG A 92 -14.15 -13.29 8.43
C ARG A 92 -14.06 -14.73 7.93
N ALA A 93 -15.07 -15.21 7.21
CA ALA A 93 -15.07 -16.56 6.62
C ALA A 93 -13.93 -16.80 5.61
N ARG A 94 -13.49 -15.77 4.87
CA ARG A 94 -12.31 -15.86 3.99
C ARG A 94 -11.01 -15.96 4.79
N ARG A 95 -10.88 -15.18 5.87
CA ARG A 95 -9.71 -15.22 6.76
C ARG A 95 -9.58 -16.57 7.45
N ASP A 96 -10.68 -17.12 7.98
CA ASP A 96 -10.68 -18.41 8.65
C ASP A 96 -10.25 -19.53 7.69
N ARG A 97 -10.74 -19.51 6.44
CA ARG A 97 -10.30 -20.43 5.39
C ARG A 97 -8.81 -20.30 5.04
N HIS A 98 -8.29 -19.06 4.97
CA HIS A 98 -6.88 -18.83 4.72
C HIS A 98 -6.01 -19.40 5.86
N ASN A 99 -6.38 -19.14 7.11
CA ASN A 99 -5.66 -19.63 8.28
C ASN A 99 -5.68 -21.17 8.38
N ALA A 100 -6.82 -21.80 8.07
CA ALA A 100 -6.93 -23.26 8.04
C ALA A 100 -6.01 -23.89 6.97
N ARG A 101 -5.79 -23.21 5.84
CA ARG A 101 -4.89 -23.67 4.78
C ARG A 101 -3.41 -23.41 5.09
N SER A 102 -3.11 -22.36 5.84
CA SER A 102 -1.74 -21.96 6.22
C SER A 102 -1.23 -22.64 7.49
N SER A 103 -2.09 -23.41 8.20
CA SER A 103 -1.67 -24.20 9.36
C SER A 103 -0.88 -25.42 8.88
N PRO A 104 0.28 -25.73 9.49
CA PRO A 104 1.02 -26.95 9.15
C PRO A 104 0.13 -28.16 9.44
N ARG A 105 0.08 -29.14 8.52
CA ARG A 105 -0.46 -30.46 8.86
C ARG A 105 0.38 -31.04 10.01
N PRO A 106 -0.25 -31.66 11.02
CA PRO A 106 0.46 -32.31 12.13
C PRO A 106 1.38 -33.42 11.64
#